data_AF-A0A6L7ZWU2-F1
#
_entry.id   AF-A0A6L7ZWU2-F1
#
_cell.length_a   1.000
_cell.length_b   1.000
_cell.length_c   1.000
_cell.angle_alpha   90.00
_cell.angle_beta   90.00
_cell.angle_gamma   90.00
#
_symmetry.space_group_name_H-M   'P 1'
#
loop_
_entity.id
_entity.type
_entity.pdbx_description
1 polymer ?
#
loop_
_entity_poly.entity_id
_entity_poly.type
_entity_poly.pdbx_seq_one_letter_code
_entity_poly.pdbx_strand_id
1 'polypeptide(L)' 'EDPIPGADRDSLVDGLRNRGHRNVRALESADDLPGVIADIAGAGDFVICLGAGNITAWAHALPDRLEALNGDAR' A
#
# COMPACT_ATOMS: atom_id res chain seq x y z
N GLU A 1 -2.19 20.23 -10.71
CA GLU A 1 -3.54 20.73 -10.41
C GLU A 1 -3.53 21.36 -9.04
N ASP A 2 -4.42 22.31 -8.80
CA ASP A 2 -4.53 22.90 -7.48
C ASP A 2 -5.21 21.91 -6.53
N PRO A 3 -4.67 21.69 -5.32
CA PRO A 3 -5.26 20.77 -4.36
C PRO A 3 -6.71 21.17 -4.03
N ILE A 4 -7.63 20.21 -4.11
CA ILE A 4 -9.01 20.39 -3.66
C ILE A 4 -9.08 20.02 -2.17
N PRO A 5 -9.60 20.90 -1.30
CA PRO A 5 -9.75 20.58 0.12
C PRO A 5 -10.54 19.28 0.35
N GLY A 6 -9.97 18.36 1.16
CA GLY A 6 -10.59 17.07 1.47
C GLY A 6 -10.46 16.01 0.37
N ALA A 7 -9.79 16.31 -0.74
CA ALA A 7 -9.47 15.34 -1.80
C ALA A 7 -8.04 14.81 -1.66
N ASP A 8 -7.67 14.41 -0.45
CA ASP A 8 -6.36 13.86 -0.12
C ASP A 8 -6.45 12.42 0.42
N ARG A 9 -5.27 11.80 0.61
CA ARG A 9 -5.11 10.44 1.11
C ARG A 9 -5.83 10.23 2.44
N ASP A 10 -5.67 11.15 3.37
CA ASP A 10 -6.13 10.97 4.75
C ASP A 10 -7.66 11.09 4.81
N SER A 11 -8.23 12.04 4.06
CA SER A 11 -9.67 12.18 3.88
C SER A 11 -10.31 10.93 3.24
N LEU A 12 -9.64 10.32 2.26
CA LEU A 12 -10.10 9.05 1.66
C LEU A 12 -10.06 7.90 2.67
N VAL A 13 -8.94 7.75 3.37
CA VAL A 13 -8.71 6.71 4.37
C VAL A 13 -9.78 6.79 5.48
N ASP A 14 -10.04 7.98 6.00
CA ASP A 14 -11.06 8.19 7.03
C ASP A 14 -12.47 7.96 6.48
N GLY A 15 -12.75 8.40 5.25
CA GLY A 15 -14.01 8.12 4.57
C GLY A 15 -14.30 6.62 4.40
N LEU A 16 -13.29 5.81 4.09
CA LEU A 16 -13.40 4.35 3.97
C LEU A 16 -13.67 3.70 5.34
N ARG A 17 -12.96 4.13 6.39
CA ARG A 17 -13.17 3.65 7.76
C ARG A 17 -14.57 3.97 8.27
N ASN A 18 -15.02 5.21 8.07
CA ASN A 18 -16.35 5.67 8.49
C ASN A 18 -17.49 4.90 7.80
N ARG A 19 -17.25 4.39 6.57
CA ARG A 19 -18.20 3.53 5.85
C ARG A 19 -18.06 2.03 6.16
N GLY A 20 -17.26 1.66 7.16
CA GLY A 20 -17.15 0.29 7.66
C GLY A 20 -16.01 -0.53 7.07
N HIS A 21 -15.18 0.04 6.19
CA HIS A 21 -13.98 -0.65 5.72
C HIS A 21 -12.85 -0.51 6.74
N ARG A 22 -12.70 -1.51 7.61
CA ARG A 22 -11.88 -1.40 8.83
C ARG A 22 -10.38 -1.57 8.59
N ASN A 23 -9.97 -2.35 7.59
CA ASN A 23 -8.56 -2.63 7.33
C ASN A 23 -8.01 -1.74 6.21
N VAL A 24 -8.05 -0.43 6.43
CA VAL A 24 -7.47 0.58 5.54
C VAL A 24 -6.32 1.28 6.25
N ARG A 25 -5.17 1.31 5.60
CA ARG A 25 -3.90 1.83 6.12
C ARG A 25 -3.40 2.91 5.17
N ALA A 26 -3.03 4.06 5.73
CA ALA A 26 -2.25 5.04 4.99
C ALA A 26 -0.80 4.57 4.98
N LEU A 27 -0.12 4.71 3.83
CA LEU A 27 1.33 4.56 3.74
C LEU A 27 1.96 5.95 3.88
N GLU A 28 2.93 6.08 4.79
CA GLU A 28 3.73 7.31 4.91
C GLU A 28 4.67 7.45 3.72
N SER A 29 5.23 6.33 3.25
CA SER A 29 6.09 6.27 2.07
C SER A 29 5.88 4.99 1.26
N ALA A 30 6.39 4.98 0.02
CA ALA A 30 6.42 3.79 -0.82
C ALA A 30 7.30 2.66 -0.24
N ASP A 31 8.27 3.02 0.61
CA ASP A 31 9.23 2.10 1.18
C ASP A 31 8.63 1.29 2.33
N ASP A 32 7.51 1.74 2.91
CA ASP A 32 6.77 1.02 3.95
C ASP A 32 5.89 -0.11 3.37
N LEU A 33 5.59 -0.06 2.07
CA LEU A 33 4.68 -0.99 1.40
C LEU A 33 5.08 -2.47 1.58
N PRO A 34 6.35 -2.90 1.38
CA PRO A 34 6.72 -4.30 1.47
C PRO A 34 6.50 -4.88 2.87
N GLY A 35 6.82 -4.13 3.93
CA GLY A 35 6.56 -4.57 5.32
C GLY A 35 5.07 -4.72 5.59
N VAL A 36 4.26 -3.75 5.16
CA VAL A 36 2.80 -3.80 5.32
C VAL A 36 2.18 -5.01 4.62
N ILE A 37 2.67 -5.37 3.43
CA ILE A 37 2.21 -6.54 2.69
C ILE A 37 2.65 -7.83 3.38
N ALA A 38 3.91 -7.93 3.82
CA ALA A 38 4.44 -9.10 4.53
C ALA A 38 3.66 -9.40 5.82
N ASP A 39 3.16 -8.36 6.50
CA ASP A 39 2.36 -8.49 7.72
C ASP A 39 0.94 -9.04 7.50
N ILE A 40 0.39 -8.93 6.28
CA ILE A 40 -1.04 -9.21 6.03
C ILE A 40 -1.30 -10.29 4.97
N ALA A 41 -0.36 -10.51 4.06
CA ALA A 41 -0.53 -11.43 2.93
C ALA A 41 0.13 -12.78 3.23
N GLY A 42 -0.52 -13.85 2.79
CA GLY A 42 -0.02 -15.22 2.87
C GLY A 42 0.15 -15.88 1.51
N ALA A 43 0.60 -17.14 1.54
CA ALA A 43 0.70 -17.95 0.33
C ALA A 43 -0.68 -18.15 -0.32
N GLY A 44 -0.80 -17.82 -1.61
CA GLY A 44 -2.05 -17.90 -2.36
C GLY A 44 -2.84 -16.58 -2.45
N ASP A 45 -2.43 -15.54 -1.72
CA ASP A 45 -3.03 -14.22 -1.84
C ASP A 45 -2.53 -13.47 -3.09
N PHE A 46 -3.36 -12.55 -3.57
CA PHE A 46 -3.02 -11.66 -4.68
C PHE A 46 -2.91 -10.21 -4.19
N VAL A 47 -1.83 -9.54 -4.57
CA VAL A 47 -1.65 -8.10 -4.33
C VAL A 47 -1.99 -7.35 -5.62
N ILE A 48 -3.03 -6.53 -5.58
CA ILE A 48 -3.46 -5.69 -6.71
C ILE A 48 -3.00 -4.26 -6.46
N CYS A 49 -2.07 -3.77 -7.28
CA CYS A 49 -1.60 -2.40 -7.25
C CYS A 49 -2.42 -1.56 -8.24
N LEU A 50 -3.23 -0.61 -7.75
CA LEU A 50 -4.16 0.18 -8.56
C LEU A 50 -3.90 1.69 -8.46
N GLY A 51 -3.89 2.37 -9.61
CA GLY A 51 -3.70 3.80 -9.74
C GLY A 51 -3.18 4.18 -11.12
N ALA A 52 -3.18 5.47 -11.45
CA ALA A 52 -2.69 5.98 -12.73
C ALA A 52 -1.34 6.72 -12.61
N GLY A 53 -0.77 6.77 -11.41
CA GLY A 53 0.51 7.42 -11.12
C GLY A 53 1.70 6.47 -11.19
N ASN A 54 2.60 6.59 -10.21
CA ASN A 54 3.80 5.77 -10.08
C ASN A 54 3.56 4.32 -9.61
N ILE A 55 2.30 3.88 -9.50
CA ILE A 55 1.94 2.58 -8.93
C ILE A 55 2.53 1.40 -9.70
N THR A 56 2.70 1.52 -11.02
CA THR A 56 3.34 0.49 -11.86
C THR A 56 4.80 0.27 -11.46
N ALA A 57 5.52 1.35 -11.10
CA ALA A 57 6.90 1.23 -10.64
C ALA A 57 6.96 0.55 -9.26
N TRP A 58 6.00 0.83 -8.37
CA TRP A 58 5.91 0.17 -7.07
C TRP A 58 5.60 -1.31 -7.22
N ALA A 59 4.62 -1.65 -8.07
CA ALA A 59 4.25 -3.04 -8.38
C ALA A 59 5.44 -3.82 -8.95
N HIS A 60 6.20 -3.20 -9.85
CA HIS A 60 7.40 -3.81 -10.44
C HIS A 60 8.48 -4.06 -9.39
N ALA A 61 8.69 -3.16 -8.43
CA ALA A 61 9.73 -3.27 -7.41
C ALA A 61 9.33 -4.13 -6.19
N LEU A 62 8.03 -4.34 -5.96
CA LEU A 62 7.52 -4.98 -4.74
C LEU A 62 8.01 -6.43 -4.55
N PRO A 63 8.05 -7.32 -5.56
CA PRO A 63 8.56 -8.68 -5.39
C PRO A 63 9.99 -8.73 -4.84
N ASP A 64 10.93 -8.01 -5.48
CA ASP A 64 12.33 -7.96 -5.06
C ASP A 64 12.48 -7.38 -3.64
N ARG A 65 11.67 -6.37 -3.30
CA ARG A 65 11.68 -5.77 -1.95
C ARG A 65 11.13 -6.73 -0.88
N LEU A 66 10.12 -7.55 -1.20
CA LEU A 66 9.63 -8.60 -0.30
C LEU A 66 10.65 -9.73 -0.13
N GLU A 67 11.34 -10.11 -1.20
CA GLU A 67 12.43 -11.08 -1.13
C GLU A 67 13.58 -10.59 -0.24
N ALA A 68 13.99 -9.33 -0.38
CA ALA A 68 15.01 -8.72 0.46
C ALA A 68 14.63 -8.73 1.95
N LEU A 69 13.39 -8.34 2.29
CA LEU A 69 12.88 -8.41 3.67
C LEU A 69 12.91 -9.83 4.26
N ASN A 70 12.54 -10.83 3.45
CA ASN A 70 12.55 -12.23 3.88
C ASN A 70 13.97 -12.84 3.92
N GLY A 71 14.90 -12.28 3.15
CA GLY A 71 16.32 -12.64 3.14
C GLY A 71 17.05 -12.22 4.41
N ASP A 72 16.70 -11.07 4.98
CA ASP A 72 17.23 -10.57 6.26
C ASP A 72 16.70 -11.33 7.50
N ALA A 73 15.66 -12.16 7.33
CA ALA A 73 15.06 -12.98 8.37
C ALA A 73 15.70 -14.39 8.51
N ARG A 74 16.81 -14.67 7.82
CA ARG A 74 17.57 -15.94 7.90
C ARG A 74 18.93 -15.80 8.54
#